data_AF-A0A358IZC3-F1
#
_entry.id   AF-A0A358IZC3-F1
#
_cell.length_a   1.000
_cell.length_b   1.000
_cell.length_c   1.000
_cell.angle_alpha   90.00
_cell.angle_beta   90.00
_cell.angle_gamma   90.00
#
_symmetry.space_group_name_H-M   'P 1'
#
loop_
_entity.id
_entity.type
_entity.pdbx_description
1 polymer ?
#
loop_
_entity_poly.entity_id
_entity_poly.type
_entity_poly.pdbx_seq_one_letter_code
_entity_poly.pdbx_strand_id
1 'polypeptide(L)' 'LNTHARAIEAGDHEAGCTVHIVTEGVDEGPVLGQARVPILPGDTAEILSERVKAAEHQLYPRILMNFLNAPKP' A
#
# COMPACT_ATOMS: atom_id res chain seq x y z
N LEU A 1 -3.28 -7.35 12.83
CA LEU A 1 -2.03 -6.56 12.76
C LEU A 1 -2.21 -5.09 13.12
N ASN A 2 -3.44 -4.52 13.11
CA ASN A 2 -3.75 -3.13 13.52
C ASN A 2 -2.77 -2.08 12.95
N THR A 3 -2.37 -2.26 11.70
CA THR A 3 -1.27 -1.52 11.05
C THR A 3 -1.52 -0.01 11.05
N HIS A 4 -2.75 0.43 10.76
CA HIS A 4 -3.09 1.85 10.76
C HIS A 4 -3.05 2.49 12.15
N ALA A 5 -3.61 1.81 13.16
CA ALA A 5 -3.57 2.29 14.55
C ALA A 5 -2.13 2.41 15.04
N ARG A 6 -1.29 1.39 14.76
CA ARG A 6 0.13 1.38 15.15
C ARG A 6 0.93 2.50 14.49
N ALA A 7 0.66 2.80 13.22
CA ALA A 7 1.33 3.90 12.52
C ALA A 7 0.97 5.26 13.15
N ILE A 8 -0.30 5.46 13.50
CA ILE A 8 -0.76 6.68 14.19
C ILE A 8 -0.12 6.78 15.59
N GLU A 9 -0.17 5.70 16.38
CA GLU A 9 0.42 5.64 17.73
C GLU A 9 1.94 5.86 17.73
N ALA A 10 2.63 5.39 16.68
CA ALA A 10 4.06 5.63 16.48
C ALA A 10 4.39 7.07 16.07
N GLY A 11 3.39 7.87 15.69
CA GLY A 11 3.57 9.23 15.20
C GLY A 11 4.09 9.30 13.77
N ASP A 12 3.84 8.26 12.97
CA ASP A 12 4.24 8.24 11.56
C ASP A 12 3.52 9.36 10.79
N HIS A 13 4.18 9.89 9.76
CA HIS A 13 3.62 10.93 8.89
C HIS A 13 2.99 10.38 7.61
N GLU A 14 3.33 9.15 7.23
CA GLU A 14 2.86 8.51 6.01
C GLU A 14 2.48 7.05 6.28
N ALA A 15 1.43 6.58 5.59
CA ALA A 15 1.12 5.17 5.43
C ALA A 15 1.07 4.84 3.93
N GLY A 16 0.70 3.62 3.57
CA GLY A 16 0.60 3.27 2.16
C GLY A 16 0.27 1.81 1.89
N CYS A 17 0.37 1.44 0.62
CA CYS A 17 0.22 0.07 0.14
C CYS A 17 1.28 -0.25 -0.92
N THR A 18 1.53 -1.55 -1.08
CA THR A 18 2.51 -2.09 -2.03
C THR A 18 1.85 -3.17 -2.87
N VAL A 19 2.12 -3.18 -4.18
CA VAL A 19 1.84 -4.32 -5.06
C VAL A 19 3.16 -5.01 -5.32
N HIS A 20 3.24 -6.31 -5.05
CA HIS A 20 4.44 -7.12 -5.22
C HIS A 20 4.10 -8.50 -5.78
N ILE A 21 5.11 -9.21 -6.28
CA ILE A 21 4.99 -10.60 -6.70
C ILE A 21 4.89 -11.49 -5.47
N VAL A 22 4.04 -12.51 -5.50
CA VAL A 22 3.94 -13.50 -4.42
C VAL A 22 5.11 -14.48 -4.51
N THR A 23 5.81 -14.65 -3.39
CA THR A 23 6.87 -15.64 -3.17
C THR A 23 6.51 -16.52 -1.96
N GLU A 24 7.36 -17.47 -1.58
CA GLU A 24 7.14 -18.31 -0.41
C GLU A 24 7.14 -17.51 0.91
N GLY A 25 8.01 -16.49 1.00
CA GLY A 25 8.04 -15.55 2.12
C GLY A 25 6.86 -14.57 2.12
N VAL A 26 6.41 -14.20 3.32
CA VAL A 26 5.30 -13.24 3.54
C VAL A 26 5.79 -11.84 3.21
N ASP A 27 5.16 -11.17 2.25
CA ASP A 27 5.45 -9.80 1.81
C ASP A 27 6.91 -9.58 1.33
N GLU A 28 7.61 -10.64 0.91
CA GLU A 28 9.04 -10.60 0.55
C GLU A 28 9.32 -10.53 -0.96
N GLY A 29 8.30 -10.72 -1.80
CA GLY A 29 8.54 -10.80 -3.24
C GLY A 29 8.83 -9.44 -3.89
N PRO A 30 9.36 -9.44 -5.13
CA PRO A 30 9.72 -8.20 -5.84
C PRO A 30 8.59 -7.18 -5.90
N VAL A 31 8.89 -5.95 -5.48
CA VAL A 31 7.95 -4.82 -5.52
C VAL A 31 7.71 -4.39 -6.96
N LEU A 32 6.44 -4.33 -7.36
CA LEU A 32 6.01 -3.84 -8.67
C LEU A 32 5.57 -2.36 -8.61
N GLY A 33 5.07 -1.90 -7.46
CA GLY A 33 4.71 -0.51 -7.26
C GLY A 33 4.23 -0.22 -5.84
N GLN A 34 4.27 1.06 -5.46
CA GLN A 34 3.87 1.53 -4.14
C GLN A 34 3.06 2.82 -4.25
N ALA A 35 2.20 3.04 -3.27
CA ALA A 35 1.50 4.30 -3.07
C ALA A 35 1.62 4.71 -1.61
N ARG A 36 1.87 6.01 -1.39
CA ARG A 36 1.93 6.62 -0.07
C ARG A 36 0.73 7.53 0.12
N VAL A 37 0.24 7.59 1.35
CA VAL A 37 -0.83 8.49 1.77
C VAL A 37 -0.43 9.19 3.05
N PRO A 38 -0.78 10.47 3.23
CA PRO A 38 -0.47 11.19 4.46
C PRO A 38 -1.31 10.66 5.61
N ILE A 39 -0.72 10.66 6.81
CA ILE A 39 -1.42 10.56 8.08
C ILE A 39 -1.67 11.98 8.55
N LEU A 40 -2.94 12.36 8.68
CA LEU A 40 -3.35 13.73 9.01
C LEU A 40 -3.63 13.88 10.51
N PRO A 41 -3.42 15.08 11.08
CA PRO A 41 -3.83 15.36 12.45
C PRO A 41 -5.30 15.03 12.68
N GLY A 42 -5.59 14.19 13.67
CA GLY A 42 -6.95 13.75 14.01
C GLY A 42 -7.46 12.55 13.21
N ASP A 43 -6.62 11.91 12.37
CA ASP A 43 -6.98 10.63 11.77
C ASP A 43 -7.29 9.58 12.85
N THR A 44 -8.36 8.81 12.60
CA THR A 44 -8.56 7.51 13.26
C THR A 44 -8.00 6.40 12.36
N ALA A 45 -7.85 5.20 12.91
CA ALA A 45 -7.42 4.04 12.14
C ALA A 45 -8.33 3.76 10.94
N GLU A 46 -9.64 3.98 11.09
CA GLU A 46 -10.66 3.81 10.04
C GLU A 46 -10.48 4.84 8.92
N ILE A 47 -10.27 6.11 9.27
CA ILE A 47 -10.06 7.18 8.29
C ILE A 47 -8.79 6.90 7.48
N LEU A 48 -7.70 6.52 8.16
CA LEU A 48 -6.45 6.18 7.51
C LEU A 48 -6.60 4.93 6.62
N SER A 49 -7.34 3.91 7.09
CA SER A 49 -7.63 2.69 6.34
C SER A 49 -8.38 2.97 5.05
N GLU A 50 -9.42 3.82 5.08
CA GLU A 50 -10.16 4.18 3.86
C GLU A 50 -9.30 4.97 2.87
N ARG A 51 -8.38 5.81 3.37
CA ARG A 51 -7.42 6.52 2.52
C ARG A 51 -6.42 5.56 1.85
N VAL A 52 -5.91 4.59 2.60
CA VAL A 52 -5.01 3.54 2.04
C VAL A 52 -5.77 2.70 1.01
N LYS A 53 -6.99 2.28 1.31
CA LYS A 53 -7.84 1.50 0.38
C LYS A 53 -8.14 2.25 -0.91
N ALA A 54 -8.39 3.56 -0.84
CA ALA A 54 -8.53 4.38 -2.04
C ALA A 54 -7.23 4.40 -2.89
N ALA A 55 -6.06 4.45 -2.24
CA ALA A 55 -4.78 4.35 -2.93
C ALA A 55 -4.55 2.95 -3.53
N GLU A 56 -4.96 1.88 -2.85
CA GLU A 56 -4.92 0.50 -3.38
C GLU A 56 -5.73 0.36 -4.67
N HIS A 57 -6.96 0.88 -4.68
CA HIS A 57 -7.83 0.85 -5.86
C HIS A 57 -7.25 1.62 -7.06
N GLN A 58 -6.41 2.63 -6.82
CA GLN A 58 -5.70 3.36 -7.89
C GLN A 58 -4.43 2.63 -8.32
N LEU A 59 -3.65 2.13 -7.35
CA LEU A 59 -2.36 1.51 -7.58
C LEU A 59 -2.52 0.17 -8.31
N TYR A 60 -3.41 -0.70 -7.83
CA TYR A 60 -3.48 -2.09 -8.27
C TYR A 60 -3.79 -2.23 -9.78
N PRO A 61 -4.85 -1.60 -10.34
CA PRO A 61 -5.14 -1.72 -11.77
C PRO A 61 -4.01 -1.17 -12.65
N ARG A 62 -3.38 -0.06 -12.23
CA ARG A 62 -2.24 0.53 -12.96
C ARG A 62 -1.05 -0.43 -13.00
N ILE A 63 -0.68 -1.00 -11.86
CA ILE A 63 0.46 -1.92 -11.78
C ILE A 63 0.15 -3.23 -12.52
N LEU A 64 -1.07 -3.75 -12.41
CA LEU A 64 -1.48 -4.93 -13.15
C LEU A 64 -1.40 -4.69 -14.68
N MET A 65 -1.90 -3.55 -15.16
CA MET A 65 -1.82 -3.21 -16.58
C MET A 65 -0.37 -3.08 -17.05
N ASN A 66 0.49 -2.43 -16.26
CA ASN A 66 1.92 -2.34 -16.57
C ASN A 66 2.59 -3.72 -16.62
N PHE A 67 2.26 -4.60 -15.66
CA PHE A 67 2.81 -5.95 -15.58
C PHE A 67 2.38 -6.82 -16.78
N LEU A 68 1.13 -6.69 -17.24
CA LEU A 68 0.64 -7.42 -18.41
C LEU A 68 1.28 -6.96 -19.72
N ASN A 69 1.64 -5.68 -19.82
CA ASN A 69 2.23 -5.09 -21.02
C ASN A 69 3.76 -5.09 -21.01
N ALA A 70 4.39 -5.41 -19.88
CA ALA A 70 5.83 -5.53 -19.81
C ALA A 70 6.31 -6.67 -20.74
N PRO A 71 7.41 -6.47 -21.49
CA PRO A 71 8.04 -7.56 -22.21
C PRO A 71 8.38 -8.66 -21.21
N LYS A 72 7.81 -9.85 -21.40
CA LYS A 72 8.21 -11.02 -20.65
C LYS A 72 9.57 -11.49 -21.19
N PRO A 73 10.48 -11.98 -20.32
CA PRO A 73 11.69 -12.64 -20.78
C PRO A 73 11.37 -13.83 -21.69
#